data_AF-A0A0D1MBL3-F1
#
_entry.id   AF-A0A0D1MBL3-F1
#
_cell.length_a   1.000
_cell.length_b   1.000
_cell.length_c   1.000
_cell.angle_alpha   90.00
_cell.angle_beta   90.00
_cell.angle_gamma   90.00
#
_symmetry.space_group_name_H-M   'P 1'
#
loop_
_entity.id
_entity.type
_entity.pdbx_description
1 polymer ?
#
loop_
_entity_poly.entity_id
_entity_poly.type
_entity_poly.pdbx_seq_one_letter_code
_entity_poly.pdbx_strand_id
1 'polypeptide(L)'
;MNFFVNEGLAAQGSGIEHAQVQRGKLFRKNGQSFKIVTRVYNANGHRDLLAWQLNDAEVINMYDYYAGTEYVPDRIVTAEDVEWGGRPVAVVEPMADKPETFMAFEDIERTRFLGRIHVDLEHENRVTMVEVFEHFGNLFRVDTYDSRGFISRQQYIDPDGTPNTNVFVDRQGRPVIEEFLRRKGPRMSETMLMNR
;
A
#
# COMPACT_ATOMS: atom_id res chain seq x y z
N MET A 1 12.06 2.01 28.71
CA MET A 1 11.63 2.14 27.30
C MET A 1 10.31 2.90 27.27
N ASN A 2 10.17 3.92 26.42
CA ASN A 2 8.95 4.73 26.30
C ASN A 2 8.27 4.50 24.94
N PHE A 3 6.95 4.45 24.91
CA PHE A 3 6.17 4.29 23.68
C PHE A 3 5.24 5.48 23.49
N PHE A 4 5.36 6.17 22.35
CA PHE A 4 4.45 7.24 21.95
C PHE A 4 3.50 6.70 20.89
N VAL A 5 2.23 6.59 21.22
CA VAL A 5 1.22 6.01 20.32
C VAL A 5 0.55 7.12 19.51
N ASN A 6 0.52 6.96 18.19
CA ASN A 6 -0.20 7.83 17.27
C ASN A 6 -1.02 7.01 16.26
N GLU A 7 -1.87 7.68 15.50
CA GLU A 7 -2.61 7.07 14.41
C GLU A 7 -1.68 6.72 13.25
N GLY A 8 -0.94 7.70 12.73
CA GLY A 8 -0.02 7.52 11.61
C GLY A 8 1.14 8.51 11.65
N LEU A 9 2.01 8.42 10.65
CA LEU A 9 3.12 9.35 10.44
C LEU A 9 3.39 9.46 8.93
N ALA A 10 2.56 10.23 8.21
CA ALA A 10 2.78 10.53 6.81
C ALA A 10 3.91 11.56 6.62
N ALA A 11 4.45 11.70 5.40
CA ALA A 11 5.52 12.67 5.11
C ALA A 11 5.18 14.11 5.53
N GLN A 12 3.90 14.48 5.44
CA GLN A 12 3.36 15.73 6.00
C GLN A 12 2.43 15.38 7.16
N GLY A 13 2.65 16.03 8.31
CA GLY A 13 1.89 15.77 9.53
C GLY A 13 1.31 17.03 10.14
N SER A 14 0.39 16.87 11.07
CA SER A 14 -0.16 17.97 11.86
C SER A 14 0.80 18.39 12.98
N GLY A 15 0.41 19.41 13.75
CA GLY A 15 1.16 19.82 14.94
C GLY A 15 1.35 18.71 15.98
N ILE A 16 0.47 17.70 16.01
CA ILE A 16 0.55 16.55 16.93
C ILE A 16 1.77 15.69 16.57
N GLU A 17 1.90 15.29 15.31
CA GLU A 17 3.04 14.51 14.81
C GLU A 17 4.35 15.26 15.05
N HIS A 18 4.38 16.55 14.73
CA HIS A 18 5.56 17.40 14.98
C HIS A 18 5.95 17.40 16.46
N ALA A 19 5.01 17.63 17.38
CA ALA A 19 5.31 17.66 18.82
C ALA A 19 5.81 16.30 19.33
N GLN A 20 5.22 15.20 18.86
CA GLN A 20 5.61 13.85 19.24
C GLN A 20 7.03 13.52 18.75
N VAL A 21 7.37 13.84 17.49
CA VAL A 21 8.71 13.61 16.94
C VAL A 21 9.76 14.47 17.65
N GLN A 22 9.46 15.74 17.96
CA GLN A 22 10.38 16.60 18.72
C GLN A 22 10.62 16.05 20.13
N ARG A 23 9.59 15.50 20.79
CA ARG A 23 9.75 14.79 22.07
C ARG A 23 10.65 13.56 21.94
N GLY A 24 10.50 12.77 20.87
CA GLY A 24 11.41 11.66 20.56
C GLY A 24 12.86 12.11 20.38
N LYS A 25 13.09 13.20 19.63
CA LYS A 25 14.43 13.78 19.46
C LYS A 25 15.03 14.25 20.78
N LEU A 26 14.24 14.80 21.70
CA LEU A 26 14.69 15.14 23.06
C LEU A 26 15.10 13.88 23.85
N PHE A 27 14.35 12.79 23.73
CA PHE A 27 14.66 11.52 24.40
C PHE A 27 15.97 10.93 23.87
N ARG A 28 16.14 10.93 22.54
CA ARG A 28 17.39 10.56 21.86
C ARG A 28 18.58 11.32 22.43
N LYS A 29 18.47 12.66 22.53
CA LYS A 29 19.53 13.54 23.05
C LYS A 29 19.92 13.23 24.51
N ASN A 30 19.00 12.71 25.31
CA ASN A 30 19.21 12.40 26.73
C ASN A 30 19.45 10.90 26.99
N GLY A 31 19.73 10.10 25.97
CA GLY A 31 19.97 8.66 26.10
C GLY A 31 18.75 7.87 26.58
N GLN A 32 17.55 8.45 26.47
CA GLN A 32 16.30 7.78 26.86
C GLN A 32 15.75 7.01 25.67
N SER A 33 15.54 5.70 25.84
CA SER A 33 14.95 4.86 24.80
C SER A 33 13.49 5.22 24.56
N PHE A 34 13.12 5.39 23.29
CA PHE A 34 11.74 5.63 22.86
C PHE A 34 11.43 4.86 21.56
N LYS A 35 10.14 4.65 21.31
CA LYS A 35 9.57 4.20 20.04
C LYS A 35 8.29 4.99 19.76
N ILE A 36 8.03 5.32 18.51
CA ILE A 36 6.74 5.83 18.03
C ILE A 36 5.95 4.66 17.47
N VAL A 37 4.77 4.39 18.02
CA VAL A 37 3.88 3.32 17.57
C VAL A 37 2.77 3.93 16.72
N THR A 38 2.60 3.45 15.48
CA THR A 38 1.54 3.87 14.56
C THR A 38 0.59 2.71 14.26
N ARG A 39 -0.67 3.02 13.97
CA ARG A 39 -1.75 2.02 13.84
C ARG A 39 -2.48 2.06 12.51
N VAL A 40 -2.20 3.04 11.66
CA VAL A 40 -2.73 3.14 10.30
C VAL A 40 -1.70 2.59 9.32
N TYR A 41 -2.19 1.83 8.35
CA TYR A 41 -1.41 1.30 7.25
C TYR A 41 -0.90 2.44 6.36
N ASN A 42 0.40 2.42 6.04
CA ASN A 42 1.00 3.31 5.07
C ASN A 42 2.07 2.57 4.26
N ALA A 43 1.78 2.30 2.98
CA ALA A 43 2.72 1.64 2.07
C ALA A 43 4.03 2.43 1.89
N ASN A 44 4.00 3.74 2.10
CA ASN A 44 5.16 4.62 2.02
C ASN A 44 5.77 4.95 3.39
N GLY A 45 5.31 4.30 4.46
CA GLY A 45 5.63 4.69 5.84
C GLY A 45 7.12 4.75 6.12
N HIS A 46 7.89 3.78 5.63
CA HIS A 46 9.34 3.71 5.80
C HIS A 46 10.07 4.82 5.03
N ARG A 47 9.65 5.13 3.80
CA ARG A 47 10.16 6.27 3.02
C ARG A 47 9.87 7.60 3.73
N ASP A 48 8.65 7.75 4.24
CA ASP A 48 8.17 8.98 4.88
C ASP A 48 8.94 9.30 6.18
N LEU A 49 9.57 8.31 6.84
CA LEU A 49 10.39 8.53 8.04
C LEU A 49 11.56 9.50 7.80
N LEU A 50 12.08 9.55 6.57
CA LEU A 50 13.18 10.44 6.19
C LEU A 50 12.79 11.92 6.39
N ALA A 51 11.54 12.29 6.09
CA ALA A 51 11.04 13.65 6.30
C ALA A 51 11.05 14.05 7.79
N TRP A 52 10.91 13.07 8.68
CA TRP A 52 10.90 13.27 10.14
C TRP A 52 12.28 13.17 10.79
N GLN A 53 13.30 12.72 10.05
CA GLN A 53 14.63 12.36 10.58
C GLN A 53 14.53 11.28 11.68
N LEU A 54 13.67 10.30 11.42
CA LEU A 54 13.56 9.07 12.19
C LEU A 54 14.16 7.92 11.39
N ASN A 55 14.51 6.83 12.06
CA ASN A 55 14.89 5.58 11.43
C ASN A 55 13.94 4.45 11.83
N ASP A 56 14.00 3.32 11.13
CA ASP A 56 13.17 2.14 11.37
C ASP A 56 13.26 1.62 12.82
N ALA A 57 14.41 1.80 13.47
CA ALA A 57 14.58 1.43 14.87
C ALA A 57 13.91 2.39 15.86
N GLU A 58 13.23 3.44 15.42
CA GLU A 58 12.50 4.38 16.27
C GLU A 58 10.99 4.33 16.06
N VAL A 59 10.51 3.59 15.05
CA VAL A 59 9.09 3.47 14.72
C VAL A 59 8.67 2.01 14.77
N ILE A 60 7.45 1.76 15.18
CA ILE A 60 6.77 0.47 15.08
C ILE A 60 5.42 0.76 14.43
N ASN A 61 5.23 0.36 13.18
CA ASN A 61 3.89 0.34 12.60
C ASN A 61 3.23 -1.00 12.92
N MET A 62 1.95 -0.96 13.27
CA MET A 62 1.18 -2.15 13.59
C MET A 62 1.19 -3.20 12.46
N TYR A 63 1.02 -2.78 11.21
CA TYR A 63 0.98 -3.68 10.06
C TYR A 63 2.35 -4.30 9.79
N ASP A 64 3.44 -3.51 9.87
CA ASP A 64 4.80 -4.03 9.73
C ASP A 64 5.16 -5.03 10.83
N TYR A 65 4.73 -4.78 12.08
CA TYR A 65 4.97 -5.69 13.20
C TYR A 65 4.34 -7.07 13.00
N TYR A 66 3.08 -7.12 12.53
CA TYR A 66 2.42 -8.39 12.25
C TYR A 66 2.95 -9.07 10.98
N ALA A 67 3.42 -8.28 9.99
CA ALA A 67 4.04 -8.80 8.77
C ALA A 67 5.51 -9.23 8.95
N GLY A 68 6.15 -8.86 10.06
CA GLY A 68 7.59 -9.04 10.27
C GLY A 68 8.44 -8.22 9.29
N THR A 69 7.96 -7.04 8.92
CA THR A 69 8.57 -6.14 7.92
C THR A 69 9.12 -4.85 8.52
N GLU A 70 9.41 -4.81 9.82
CA GLU A 70 9.98 -3.60 10.43
C GLU A 70 11.37 -3.25 9.88
N TYR A 71 12.08 -4.25 9.33
CA TYR A 71 13.40 -4.10 8.73
C TYR A 71 13.46 -4.85 7.40
N VAL A 72 13.22 -4.14 6.30
CA VAL A 72 13.31 -4.68 4.95
C VAL A 72 14.26 -3.80 4.14
N PRO A 73 15.28 -4.38 3.48
CA PRO A 73 16.14 -3.64 2.56
C PRO A 73 15.31 -3.05 1.42
N ASP A 74 15.62 -1.82 1.03
CA ASP A 74 14.99 -1.17 -0.12
C ASP A 74 15.32 -1.94 -1.41
N ARG A 75 14.29 -2.17 -2.23
CA ARG A 75 14.41 -2.76 -3.56
C ARG A 75 13.48 -2.01 -4.51
N ILE A 76 14.04 -1.53 -5.62
CA ILE A 76 13.25 -0.97 -6.70
C ILE A 76 12.58 -2.11 -7.46
N VAL A 77 11.27 -2.01 -7.64
CA VAL A 77 10.46 -2.88 -8.51
C VAL A 77 9.86 -1.97 -9.57
N THR A 78 10.18 -2.22 -10.83
CA THR A 78 9.63 -1.51 -11.97
C THR A 78 8.46 -2.28 -12.60
N ALA A 79 7.79 -1.71 -13.60
CA ALA A 79 6.66 -2.37 -14.26
C ALA A 79 7.04 -3.73 -14.89
N GLU A 80 8.27 -3.87 -15.39
CA GLU A 80 8.77 -5.11 -16.00
C GLU A 80 9.06 -6.21 -14.98
N ASP A 81 9.24 -5.85 -13.70
CA ASP A 81 9.56 -6.77 -12.62
C ASP A 81 8.30 -7.41 -11.98
N VAL A 82 7.09 -6.99 -12.39
CA VAL A 82 5.84 -7.45 -11.78
C VAL A 82 5.58 -8.92 -12.12
N GLU A 83 5.43 -9.74 -11.09
CA GLU A 83 5.09 -11.15 -11.22
C GLU A 83 3.57 -11.37 -11.27
N TRP A 84 3.10 -12.09 -12.29
CA TRP A 84 1.67 -12.33 -12.54
C TRP A 84 1.17 -13.70 -12.05
N GLY A 85 1.71 -14.17 -10.92
CA GLY A 85 1.28 -15.44 -10.31
C GLY A 85 1.50 -16.66 -11.22
N GLY A 86 2.60 -16.67 -11.98
CA GLY A 86 2.94 -17.74 -12.93
C GLY A 86 2.29 -17.60 -14.31
N ARG A 87 1.44 -16.60 -14.54
CA ARG A 87 0.97 -16.26 -15.88
C ARG A 87 2.12 -15.63 -16.68
N PRO A 88 2.31 -16.01 -17.96
CA PRO A 88 3.32 -15.37 -18.79
C PRO A 88 2.95 -13.91 -19.07
N VAL A 89 3.97 -13.09 -19.34
CA VAL A 89 3.81 -11.71 -19.79
C VAL A 89 4.56 -11.58 -21.09
N ALA A 90 3.89 -11.08 -22.13
CA ALA A 90 4.49 -10.85 -23.43
C ALA A 90 4.73 -9.36 -23.70
N VAL A 91 3.85 -8.49 -23.17
CA VAL A 91 3.90 -7.04 -23.41
C VAL A 91 3.64 -6.32 -22.10
N VAL A 92 4.51 -5.36 -21.79
CA VAL A 92 4.30 -4.31 -20.80
C VAL A 92 4.56 -2.99 -21.50
N GLU A 93 3.59 -2.07 -21.48
CA GLU A 93 3.74 -0.79 -22.17
C GLU A 93 3.02 0.35 -21.43
N PRO A 94 3.56 1.57 -21.44
CA PRO A 94 2.90 2.71 -20.82
C PRO A 94 1.62 3.09 -21.56
N MET A 95 0.62 3.56 -20.82
CA MET A 95 -0.58 4.17 -21.41
C MET A 95 -0.22 5.51 -22.03
N ALA A 96 -0.67 5.76 -23.27
CA ALA A 96 -0.32 6.96 -24.03
C ALA A 96 -0.62 8.27 -23.28
N ASP A 97 -1.74 8.34 -22.57
CA ASP A 97 -2.19 9.54 -21.86
C ASP A 97 -1.84 9.54 -20.36
N LYS A 98 -1.25 8.45 -19.85
CA LYS A 98 -0.95 8.22 -18.43
C LYS A 98 0.39 7.50 -18.28
N PRO A 99 1.53 8.20 -18.43
CA PRO A 99 2.85 7.58 -18.37
C PRO A 99 3.17 6.89 -17.03
N GLU A 100 2.46 7.25 -15.95
CA GLU A 100 2.52 6.61 -14.64
C GLU A 100 1.74 5.28 -14.56
N THR A 101 1.07 4.88 -15.64
CA THR A 101 0.30 3.63 -15.70
C THR A 101 0.74 2.79 -16.90
N PHE A 102 1.07 1.54 -16.65
CA PHE A 102 1.43 0.56 -17.68
C PHE A 102 0.32 -0.47 -17.83
N MET A 103 0.15 -0.99 -19.04
CA MET A 103 -0.72 -2.12 -19.36
C MET A 103 0.13 -3.36 -19.56
N ALA A 104 -0.31 -4.49 -19.00
CA ALA A 104 0.35 -5.77 -19.18
C ALA A 104 -0.57 -6.76 -19.91
N PHE A 105 -0.01 -7.51 -20.86
CA PHE A 105 -0.70 -8.51 -21.66
C PHE A 105 0.05 -9.84 -21.67
N GLU A 106 -0.72 -10.93 -21.70
CA GLU A 106 -0.21 -12.30 -21.72
C GLU A 106 0.33 -12.69 -23.11
N ASP A 107 -0.13 -12.01 -24.17
CA ASP A 107 0.16 -12.28 -25.58
C ASP A 107 0.64 -11.03 -26.33
N ILE A 108 1.37 -11.23 -27.43
CA ILE A 108 1.96 -10.15 -28.24
C ILE A 108 0.86 -9.36 -28.98
N GLU A 109 -0.23 -10.06 -29.32
CA GLU A 109 -1.40 -9.54 -30.01
C GLU A 109 -2.31 -8.68 -29.11
N ARG A 110 -2.00 -8.57 -27.81
CA ARG A 110 -2.72 -7.76 -26.81
C ARG A 110 -4.20 -8.15 -26.67
N THR A 111 -4.53 -9.43 -26.82
CA THR A 111 -5.90 -9.93 -26.68
C THR A 111 -6.21 -10.43 -25.27
N ARG A 112 -5.18 -10.76 -24.48
CA ARG A 112 -5.29 -11.32 -23.14
C ARG A 112 -4.72 -10.33 -22.12
N PHE A 113 -5.57 -9.42 -21.68
CA PHE A 113 -5.21 -8.41 -20.69
C PHE A 113 -4.93 -9.05 -19.32
N LEU A 114 -3.81 -8.66 -18.71
CA LEU A 114 -3.42 -9.08 -17.36
C LEU A 114 -3.85 -8.04 -16.33
N GLY A 115 -3.61 -6.77 -16.64
CA GLY A 115 -3.96 -5.68 -15.76
C GLY A 115 -3.14 -4.41 -15.95
N ARG A 116 -3.23 -3.52 -14.96
CA ARG A 116 -2.58 -2.21 -14.97
C ARG A 116 -1.57 -2.13 -13.83
N ILE A 117 -0.42 -1.54 -14.12
CA ILE A 117 0.66 -1.32 -13.16
C ILE A 117 0.82 0.18 -12.97
N HIS A 118 0.68 0.66 -11.74
CA HIS A 118 0.86 2.05 -11.37
C HIS A 118 2.26 2.26 -10.80
N VAL A 119 2.96 3.26 -11.29
CA VAL A 119 4.32 3.60 -10.85
C VAL A 119 4.40 5.02 -10.28
N ASP A 120 5.33 5.23 -9.37
CA ASP A 120 5.72 6.54 -8.86
C ASP A 120 6.88 7.07 -9.70
N LEU A 121 6.58 7.95 -10.66
CA LEU A 121 7.56 8.51 -11.59
C LEU A 121 8.63 9.37 -10.90
N GLU A 122 8.32 9.94 -9.73
CA GLU A 122 9.26 10.77 -8.97
C GLU A 122 10.27 9.92 -8.18
N HIS A 123 9.96 8.64 -7.96
CA HIS A 123 10.75 7.72 -7.15
C HIS A 123 11.19 6.50 -7.95
N GLU A 124 11.93 6.76 -9.03
CA GLU A 124 12.60 5.72 -9.85
C GLU A 124 11.62 4.78 -10.58
N ASN A 125 10.44 5.29 -10.93
CA ASN A 125 9.36 4.53 -11.58
C ASN A 125 8.97 3.27 -10.79
N ARG A 126 9.08 3.32 -9.46
CA ARG A 126 8.77 2.16 -8.62
C ARG A 126 7.29 1.85 -8.63
N VAL A 127 6.95 0.57 -8.65
CA VAL A 127 5.55 0.11 -8.58
C VAL A 127 4.95 0.50 -7.24
N THR A 128 3.74 1.08 -7.30
CA THR A 128 2.94 1.46 -6.13
C THR A 128 1.74 0.54 -5.97
N MET A 129 1.11 0.17 -7.09
CA MET A 129 -0.04 -0.73 -7.09
C MET A 129 -0.16 -1.47 -8.43
N VAL A 130 -0.69 -2.67 -8.39
CA VAL A 130 -1.05 -3.45 -9.57
C VAL A 130 -2.53 -3.83 -9.48
N GLU A 131 -3.30 -3.44 -10.48
CA GLU A 131 -4.68 -3.87 -10.65
C GLU A 131 -4.69 -5.14 -11.51
N VAL A 132 -5.13 -6.25 -10.93
CA VAL A 132 -5.13 -7.58 -11.54
C VAL A 132 -6.52 -7.89 -12.09
N PHE A 133 -6.58 -8.17 -13.38
CA PHE A 133 -7.80 -8.50 -14.10
C PHE A 133 -7.90 -10.01 -14.32
N GLU A 134 -9.12 -10.52 -14.19
CA GLU A 134 -9.43 -11.90 -14.51
C GLU A 134 -9.71 -12.08 -16.02
N HIS A 135 -9.90 -13.32 -16.46
CA HIS A 135 -9.98 -13.68 -17.88
C HIS A 135 -11.11 -13.00 -18.67
N PHE A 136 -12.24 -12.69 -18.04
CA PHE A 136 -13.37 -11.98 -18.63
C PHE A 136 -13.23 -10.45 -18.56
N GLY A 137 -12.09 -9.93 -18.09
CA GLY A 137 -11.79 -8.50 -18.08
C GLY A 137 -12.37 -7.73 -16.90
N ASN A 138 -12.80 -8.40 -15.83
CA ASN A 138 -13.20 -7.74 -14.59
C ASN A 138 -11.99 -7.51 -13.69
N LEU A 139 -11.99 -6.37 -12.97
CA LEU A 139 -11.03 -6.13 -11.92
C LEU A 139 -11.33 -7.08 -10.75
N PHE A 140 -10.36 -7.92 -10.40
CA PHE A 140 -10.51 -8.92 -9.35
C PHE A 140 -9.75 -8.55 -8.07
N ARG A 141 -8.55 -8.00 -8.21
CA ARG A 141 -7.67 -7.72 -7.07
C ARG A 141 -6.80 -6.49 -7.33
N VAL A 142 -6.47 -5.75 -6.28
CA VAL A 142 -5.49 -4.67 -6.29
C VAL A 142 -4.38 -4.99 -5.31
N ASP A 143 -3.16 -5.19 -5.81
CA ASP A 143 -1.97 -5.43 -5.01
C ASP A 143 -1.26 -4.09 -4.76
N THR A 144 -1.15 -3.69 -3.50
CA THR A 144 -0.41 -2.48 -3.09
C THR A 144 1.00 -2.87 -2.69
N TYR A 145 1.98 -2.16 -3.24
CA TYR A 145 3.40 -2.36 -2.94
C TYR A 145 3.84 -1.41 -1.84
N ASP A 146 4.54 -1.94 -0.84
CA ASP A 146 5.36 -1.15 0.06
C ASP A 146 6.45 -0.45 -0.75
N SER A 147 6.81 0.77 -0.34
CA SER A 147 7.86 1.58 -0.95
C SER A 147 9.20 0.85 -1.12
N ARG A 148 9.44 -0.20 -0.32
CA ARG A 148 10.64 -1.07 -0.35
C ARG A 148 10.53 -2.23 -1.34
N GLY A 149 9.47 -2.30 -2.15
CA GLY A 149 9.39 -3.20 -3.32
C GLY A 149 8.81 -4.59 -3.05
N PHE A 150 7.82 -4.71 -2.17
CA PHE A 150 7.08 -5.96 -1.96
C PHE A 150 5.59 -5.69 -1.78
N ILE A 151 4.74 -6.67 -2.11
CA ILE A 151 3.29 -6.56 -1.90
C ILE A 151 3.02 -6.62 -0.39
N SER A 152 2.37 -5.58 0.14
CA SER A 152 2.03 -5.48 1.57
C SER A 152 0.52 -5.55 1.82
N ARG A 153 -0.30 -5.34 0.79
CA ARG A 153 -1.76 -5.47 0.86
C ARG A 153 -2.35 -5.96 -0.46
N GLN A 154 -3.29 -6.88 -0.37
CA GLN A 154 -4.14 -7.34 -1.46
C GLN A 154 -5.59 -6.93 -1.16
N GLN A 155 -6.20 -6.15 -2.05
CA GLN A 155 -7.60 -5.75 -1.92
C GLN A 155 -8.44 -6.49 -2.95
N TYR A 156 -9.42 -7.27 -2.49
CA TYR A 156 -10.33 -8.02 -3.36
C TYR A 156 -11.56 -7.17 -3.71
N ILE A 157 -11.93 -7.23 -4.99
CA ILE A 157 -12.98 -6.41 -5.59
C ILE A 157 -14.15 -7.31 -5.99
N ASP A 158 -15.37 -6.92 -5.61
CA ASP A 158 -16.59 -7.59 -6.04
C ASP A 158 -16.89 -7.31 -7.53
N PRO A 159 -17.70 -8.15 -8.21
CA PRO A 159 -18.01 -7.98 -9.63
C PRO A 159 -18.63 -6.62 -10.02
N ASP A 160 -19.20 -5.89 -9.05
CA ASP A 160 -19.74 -4.55 -9.26
C ASP A 160 -18.72 -3.42 -9.03
N GLY A 161 -17.44 -3.77 -8.85
CA GLY A 161 -16.33 -2.85 -8.66
C GLY A 161 -16.12 -2.38 -7.21
N THR A 162 -16.91 -2.88 -6.25
CA THR A 162 -16.79 -2.46 -4.84
C THR A 162 -15.66 -3.22 -4.14
N PRO A 163 -14.74 -2.55 -3.41
CA PRO A 163 -13.81 -3.23 -2.52
C PRO A 163 -14.53 -3.99 -1.41
N ASN A 164 -14.22 -5.28 -1.27
CA ASN A 164 -14.86 -6.17 -0.31
C ASN A 164 -13.95 -6.49 0.87
N THR A 165 -12.69 -6.85 0.61
CA THR A 165 -11.78 -7.33 1.65
C THR A 165 -10.37 -6.81 1.41
N ASN A 166 -9.73 -6.28 2.45
CA ASN A 166 -8.28 -6.05 2.46
C ASN A 166 -7.59 -7.21 3.18
N VAL A 167 -6.56 -7.77 2.57
CA VAL A 167 -5.68 -8.76 3.17
C VAL A 167 -4.27 -8.17 3.19
N PHE A 168 -3.76 -7.89 4.38
CA PHE A 168 -2.37 -7.50 4.57
C PHE A 168 -1.53 -8.76 4.69
N VAL A 169 -0.39 -8.78 4.01
CA VAL A 169 0.41 -9.99 3.85
C VAL A 169 1.85 -9.76 4.29
N ASP A 170 2.50 -10.84 4.71
CA ASP A 170 3.95 -10.84 4.90
C ASP A 170 4.69 -10.95 3.55
N ARG A 171 6.03 -10.96 3.58
CA ARG A 171 6.87 -11.07 2.37
C ARG A 171 6.76 -12.40 1.64
N GLN A 172 6.13 -13.41 2.24
CA GLN A 172 5.82 -14.69 1.61
C GLN A 172 4.39 -14.71 1.03
N GLY A 173 3.66 -13.60 1.11
CA GLY A 173 2.28 -13.49 0.65
C GLY A 173 1.27 -14.15 1.59
N ARG A 174 1.66 -14.48 2.84
CA ARG A 174 0.76 -15.10 3.81
C ARG A 174 -0.08 -14.01 4.49
N PRO A 175 -1.40 -14.20 4.66
CA PRO A 175 -2.24 -13.25 5.39
C PRO A 175 -1.79 -13.06 6.83
N VAL A 176 -1.72 -11.80 7.28
CA VAL A 176 -1.42 -11.43 8.68
C VAL A 176 -2.53 -10.60 9.33
N ILE A 177 -3.22 -9.75 8.55
CA ILE A 177 -4.41 -9.00 8.98
C ILE A 177 -5.44 -9.05 7.85
N GLU A 178 -6.71 -9.25 8.20
CA GLU A 178 -7.83 -9.18 7.27
C GLU A 178 -8.86 -8.13 7.74
N GLU A 179 -9.29 -7.27 6.83
CA GLU A 179 -10.35 -6.29 7.05
C GLU A 179 -11.51 -6.55 6.08
N PHE A 180 -12.68 -6.86 6.63
CA PHE A 180 -13.91 -7.08 5.85
C PHE A 180 -14.68 -5.77 5.71
N LEU A 181 -14.75 -5.23 4.49
CA LEU A 181 -15.41 -3.98 4.17
C LEU A 181 -16.90 -4.25 3.93
N ARG A 182 -17.74 -3.76 4.84
CA ARG A 182 -19.19 -3.79 4.62
C ARG A 182 -19.60 -2.61 3.75
N ARG A 183 -20.43 -2.89 2.75
CA ARG A 183 -21.24 -1.85 2.12
C ARG A 183 -22.01 -1.11 3.20
N LYS A 184 -21.78 0.20 3.29
CA LYS A 184 -22.62 1.07 4.12
C LYS A 184 -24.02 0.99 3.53
N GLY A 185 -24.99 0.48 4.30
CA GLY A 185 -26.38 0.50 3.88
C GLY A 185 -26.81 1.94 3.55
N PRO A 186 -27.80 2.14 2.67
CA PRO A 186 -28.28 3.48 2.34
C PRO A 186 -28.64 4.22 3.62
N ARG A 187 -28.26 5.50 3.72
CA ARG A 187 -28.71 6.34 4.83
C ARG A 187 -30.24 6.43 4.76
N MET A 188 -30.93 6.54 5.90
CA MET A 188 -32.40 6.69 5.90
C MET A 188 -32.90 7.81 4.98
N SER A 189 -32.09 8.86 4.77
CA SER A 189 -32.37 9.96 3.83
C SER A 189 -32.40 9.52 2.36
N GLU A 190 -31.61 8.51 1.99
CA GLU A 190 -31.50 7.96 0.62
C GLU A 190 -32.62 6.92 0.36
N THR A 191 -33.07 6.19 1.39
CA THR A 191 -34.19 5.24 1.29
C THR A 191 -35.52 5.92 0.97
N MET A 192 -35.73 7.16 1.44
CA MET A 192 -36.96 7.93 1.17
C MET A 192 -37.08 8.45 -0.28
N LEU A 193 -35.97 8.49 -1.03
CA LEU A 193 -35.95 8.88 -2.44
C LEU A 193 -36.21 7.71 -3.38
N MET A 194 -35.95 6.47 -2.95
CA MET A 194 -36.16 5.26 -3.76
C MET A 194 -37.61 4.74 -3.73
N ASN A 195 -38.46 5.29 -2.85
CA ASN A 195 -39.87 4.92 -2.71
C ASN A 195 -40.85 5.98 -3.26
N ARG A 196 -40.42 6.79 -4.22
CA ARG A 196 -41.27 7.72 -5.01
C ARG A 196 -41.05 7.45 -6.49
#